data_AF-A0A963I8Z2-F1
#
_entry.id   AF-A0A963I8Z2-F1
#
_cell.length_a   1.000
_cell.length_b   1.000
_cell.length_c   1.000
_cell.angle_alpha   90.00
_cell.angle_beta   90.00
_cell.angle_gamma   90.00
#
_symmetry.space_group_name_H-M   'P 1'
#
loop_
_entity.id
_entity.type
_entity.pdbx_description
1 polymer ?
#
loop_
_entity_poly.entity_id
_entity_poly.type
_entity_poly.pdbx_seq_one_letter_code
_entity_poly.pdbx_strand_id
1 'polypeptide(L)'
;MRHCDASHGSSSRRCANHPPGLTRVACDGGPNCRNGFTLVELLVVMSIISLLVSLLLPAVQMARETARRISCANHLHQLSLAIQLHADTFRMLPGNGGFTPDSTIDSTSG
;
A
#
# COMPACT_ATOMS: atom_id res chain seq x y z
N MET A 1 39.13 -43.31 -2.62
CA MET A 1 38.40 -42.19 -1.99
C MET A 1 37.01 -42.08 -2.61
N ARG A 2 35.95 -42.48 -1.89
CA ARG A 2 34.55 -42.14 -2.23
C ARG A 2 33.99 -41.36 -1.05
N HIS A 3 33.61 -40.10 -1.27
CA HIS A 3 32.96 -39.27 -0.26
C HIS A 3 31.45 -39.51 -0.31
N CYS A 4 30.89 -39.96 0.82
CA CYS A 4 29.48 -39.79 1.13
C CYS A 4 29.34 -38.42 1.79
N ASP A 5 28.69 -37.48 1.12
CA ASP A 5 28.31 -36.20 1.71
C ASP A 5 27.06 -36.40 2.56
N ALA A 6 27.23 -36.24 3.87
CA ALA A 6 26.17 -36.29 4.86
C ALA A 6 25.76 -34.85 5.18
N SER A 7 24.72 -34.36 4.49
CA SER A 7 24.12 -33.07 4.80
C SER A 7 22.60 -33.19 4.76
N HIS A 8 21.98 -32.95 5.93
CA HIS A 8 20.55 -32.82 6.20
C HIS A 8 19.66 -34.08 5.99
N GLY A 9 19.36 -34.77 7.09
CA GLY A 9 18.18 -35.64 7.19
C GLY A 9 18.43 -37.01 7.82
N SER A 10 18.62 -37.02 9.14
CA SER A 10 18.52 -38.23 9.96
C SER A 10 17.15 -38.92 9.79
N SER A 11 17.18 -40.26 9.87
CA SER A 11 16.06 -41.20 9.97
C SER A 11 15.40 -41.59 8.65
N SER A 12 15.92 -42.56 7.89
CA SER A 12 16.03 -43.97 8.34
C SER A 12 14.94 -44.38 9.33
N ARG A 13 13.67 -44.11 9.02
CA ARG A 13 12.57 -44.92 9.59
C ARG A 13 12.24 -46.04 8.63
N ARG A 14 13.05 -47.10 8.75
CA ARG A 14 12.57 -48.47 8.60
C ARG A 14 11.29 -48.61 9.42
N CYS A 15 10.15 -48.69 8.75
CA CYS A 15 8.97 -49.36 9.30
C CYS A 15 8.84 -50.71 8.60
N ALA A 16 9.90 -51.52 8.68
CA ALA A 16 9.86 -52.93 8.32
C ALA A 16 9.76 -53.74 9.63
N ASN A 17 8.55 -53.82 10.17
CA ASN A 17 8.06 -54.84 11.12
C ASN A 17 6.63 -54.48 11.55
N HIS A 18 5.64 -54.82 10.72
CA HIS A 18 4.22 -54.74 11.08
C HIS A 18 3.73 -56.14 11.48
N PRO A 19 3.20 -56.35 12.70
CA PRO A 19 2.56 -57.61 13.08
C PRO A 19 1.20 -57.77 12.38
N PRO A 20 0.76 -58.99 12.03
CA PRO A 20 -0.52 -59.20 11.37
C PRO A 20 -1.66 -59.18 12.42
N GLY A 21 -2.45 -58.10 12.47
CA GLY A 21 -3.54 -58.00 13.45
C GLY A 21 -4.21 -56.63 13.53
N LEU A 22 -4.96 -56.27 12.49
CA LEU A 22 -6.21 -55.51 12.56
C LEU A 22 -6.23 -54.19 13.38
N THR A 23 -5.97 -53.07 12.71
CA THR A 23 -6.92 -51.93 12.63
C THR A 23 -6.53 -51.10 11.41
N ARG A 24 -7.53 -50.62 10.66
CA ARG A 24 -7.37 -49.88 9.41
C ARG A 24 -6.30 -48.79 9.54
N VAL A 25 -5.38 -48.78 8.59
CA VAL A 25 -4.59 -47.58 8.25
C VAL A 25 -5.59 -46.47 7.96
N ALA A 26 -5.65 -45.48 8.86
CA ALA A 26 -6.09 -44.15 8.52
C ALA A 26 -5.14 -43.64 7.44
N CYS A 27 -5.68 -43.29 6.27
CA CYS A 27 -4.93 -42.49 5.29
C CYS A 27 -4.80 -41.07 5.85
N ASP A 28 -3.89 -40.87 6.79
CA ASP A 28 -3.44 -39.56 7.24
C ASP A 28 -2.43 -39.04 6.21
N GLY A 29 -2.87 -38.11 5.34
CA GLY A 29 -1.95 -37.29 4.54
C GLY A 29 -1.71 -37.66 3.07
N GLY A 30 -2.74 -37.96 2.28
CA GLY A 30 -2.66 -37.77 0.82
C GLY A 30 -2.89 -36.29 0.45
N PRO A 31 -2.13 -35.65 -0.45
CA PRO A 31 -2.04 -34.18 -0.59
C PRO A 31 -3.30 -33.44 -1.09
N ASN A 32 -4.48 -34.05 -1.20
CA ASN A 32 -5.65 -33.42 -1.84
C ASN A 32 -6.99 -33.64 -1.13
N CYS A 33 -7.02 -33.75 0.20
CA CYS A 33 -8.24 -33.52 0.98
C CYS A 33 -8.56 -32.02 0.95
N ARG A 34 -9.14 -31.55 -0.16
CA ARG A 34 -9.49 -30.14 -0.37
C ARG A 34 -10.75 -29.83 0.41
N ASN A 35 -10.61 -29.29 1.61
CA ASN A 35 -11.70 -28.60 2.31
C ASN A 35 -12.06 -27.36 1.47
N GLY A 36 -13.05 -27.49 0.59
CA GLY A 36 -13.58 -26.37 -0.17
C GLY A 36 -14.34 -25.45 0.77
N PHE A 37 -13.95 -24.17 0.79
CA PHE A 37 -14.78 -23.11 1.37
C PHE A 37 -16.19 -23.21 0.77
N THR A 38 -17.21 -23.16 1.63
CA THR A 38 -18.57 -23.08 1.11
C THR A 38 -18.69 -21.78 0.32
N LEU A 39 -19.33 -21.82 -0.86
CA LEU A 39 -19.54 -20.61 -1.67
C LEU A 39 -20.14 -19.47 -0.83
N VAL A 40 -20.97 -19.82 0.16
CA VAL A 40 -21.57 -18.90 1.12
C VAL A 40 -20.54 -18.17 1.99
N GLU A 41 -19.52 -18.84 2.51
CA GLU A 41 -18.47 -18.21 3.32
C GLU A 41 -17.66 -17.18 2.54
N LEU A 42 -17.44 -17.38 1.24
CA LEU A 42 -16.79 -16.37 0.40
C LEU A 42 -17.76 -15.27 -0.06
N LEU A 43 -19.03 -15.60 -0.29
CA LEU A 43 -20.06 -14.65 -0.72
C LEU A 43 -20.38 -13.60 0.35
N VAL A 44 -20.42 -13.98 1.63
CA VAL A 44 -20.68 -13.03 2.72
C VAL A 44 -19.56 -12.00 2.89
N VAL A 45 -18.32 -12.37 2.58
CA VAL A 45 -17.18 -11.46 2.69
C VAL A 45 -17.24 -10.41 1.58
N MET A 46 -17.54 -10.83 0.35
CA MET A 46 -17.68 -9.89 -0.76
C MET A 46 -18.85 -8.91 -0.55
N SER A 47 -19.95 -9.35 0.08
CA SER A 47 -21.08 -8.47 0.40
C SER A 47 -20.75 -7.45 1.50
N ILE A 48 -19.98 -7.83 2.50
CA ILE A 48 -19.56 -6.88 3.55
C ILE A 48 -18.54 -5.86 2.99
N ILE A 49 -17.56 -6.30 2.19
CA ILE A 49 -16.56 -5.39 1.59
C ILE A 49 -17.23 -4.35 0.69
N SER A 50 -18.19 -4.76 -0.15
CA SER A 50 -18.89 -3.84 -1.05
C SER A 50 -19.74 -2.81 -0.30
N LEU A 51 -20.37 -3.20 0.82
CA LEU A 51 -21.09 -2.26 1.69
C LEU A 51 -20.15 -1.22 2.31
N LEU A 52 -19.02 -1.67 2.86
CA LEU A 52 -18.02 -0.78 3.45
C LEU A 52 -17.47 0.20 2.40
N VAL A 53 -17.11 -0.28 1.21
CA VAL A 53 -16.58 0.57 0.13
C VAL A 53 -17.62 1.54 -0.41
N SER A 54 -18.88 1.14 -0.52
CA SER A 54 -19.97 2.01 -0.99
C SER A 54 -20.19 3.23 -0.10
N LEU A 55 -19.96 3.08 1.22
CA LEU A 55 -20.04 4.19 2.17
C LEU A 55 -18.76 5.04 2.19
N LEU A 56 -17.60 4.45 1.85
CA LEU A 56 -16.30 5.13 1.85
C LEU A 56 -16.02 5.93 0.57
N LEU A 57 -16.47 5.46 -0.59
CA LEU A 57 -16.24 6.10 -1.90
C LEU A 57 -16.67 7.59 -1.97
N PRO A 58 -17.88 8.00 -1.52
CA PRO A 58 -18.27 9.41 -1.54
C PRO A 58 -17.43 10.27 -0.59
N ALA A 59 -16.99 9.70 0.55
CA ALA A 59 -16.15 10.40 1.52
C ALA A 59 -14.73 10.67 0.99
N VAL A 60 -14.17 9.79 0.17
CA VAL A 60 -12.81 9.94 -0.41
C VAL A 60 -12.71 11.15 -1.35
N GLN A 61 -13.78 11.49 -2.07
CA GLN A 61 -13.80 12.64 -2.98
C GLN A 61 -13.78 13.96 -2.21
N MET A 62 -14.58 14.04 -1.14
CA MET A 62 -14.58 15.19 -0.22
C MET A 62 -13.21 15.38 0.43
N ALA A 63 -12.55 14.28 0.83
CA ALA A 63 -11.21 14.32 1.39
C ALA A 63 -10.15 14.79 0.38
N ARG A 64 -10.19 14.32 -0.87
CA ARG A 64 -9.25 14.78 -1.92
C ARG A 64 -9.41 16.25 -2.25
N GLU A 65 -10.64 16.73 -2.35
CA GLU A 65 -10.92 18.14 -2.65
C GLU A 65 -10.50 19.03 -1.47
N THR A 66 -10.75 18.60 -0.24
CA THR A 66 -10.30 19.30 0.97
C THR A 66 -8.77 19.32 1.06
N ALA A 67 -8.08 18.22 0.72
CA ALA A 67 -6.62 18.17 0.71
C ALA A 67 -6.00 19.16 -0.29
N ARG A 68 -6.55 19.26 -1.51
CA ARG A 68 -6.10 20.25 -2.50
C ARG A 68 -6.28 21.69 -2.01
N ARG A 69 -7.43 21.97 -1.38
CA ARG A 69 -7.70 23.28 -0.77
C ARG A 69 -6.74 23.60 0.37
N ILE A 70 -6.44 22.62 1.23
CA ILE A 70 -5.48 22.79 2.34
C ILE A 70 -4.07 23.07 1.80
N SER A 71 -3.60 22.32 0.81
CA SER A 71 -2.29 22.58 0.18
C SER A 71 -2.22 23.97 -0.45
N CYS A 72 -3.26 24.38 -1.18
CA CYS A 72 -3.34 25.72 -1.76
C CYS A 72 -3.33 26.82 -0.68
N ALA A 73 -4.16 26.68 0.36
CA ALA A 73 -4.22 27.62 1.47
C ALA A 73 -2.88 27.73 2.22
N ASN A 74 -2.16 26.61 2.40
CA ASN A 74 -0.83 26.62 3.02
C ASN A 74 0.21 27.36 2.17
N HIS A 75 0.19 27.18 0.84
CA HIS A 75 1.10 27.94 -0.03
C HIS A 75 0.82 29.44 0.02
N LEU A 76 -0.46 29.85 0.01
CA LEU A 76 -0.83 31.26 0.17
C LEU A 76 -0.42 31.81 1.53
N HIS A 77 -0.58 31.03 2.60
CA HIS A 77 -0.14 31.40 3.93
C HIS A 77 1.39 31.60 3.97
N GLN A 78 2.16 30.68 3.35
CA GLN A 78 3.62 30.80 3.24
C GLN A 78 4.05 32.05 2.47
N LEU A 79 3.38 32.38 1.37
CA LEU A 79 3.63 33.62 0.63
C LEU A 79 3.29 34.87 1.45
N SER A 80 2.17 34.85 2.16
CA SER A 80 1.74 35.97 3.00
C SER A 80 2.75 36.27 4.13
N LEU A 81 3.33 35.22 4.73
CA LEU A 81 4.39 35.34 5.71
C LEU A 81 5.67 35.88 5.07
N ALA A 82 6.06 35.37 3.90
CA ALA A 82 7.24 35.86 3.19
C ALA A 82 7.16 37.36 2.85
N ILE A 83 5.99 37.84 2.43
CA ILE A 83 5.74 39.26 2.15
C ILE A 83 5.86 40.10 3.42
N GLN A 84 5.25 39.65 4.52
CA GLN A 84 5.32 40.36 5.81
C GLN A 84 6.76 40.40 6.35
N LEU A 85 7.49 39.30 6.28
CA LEU A 85 8.89 39.24 6.69
C LEU A 85 9.77 40.16 5.83
N HIS A 86 9.52 40.22 4.52
CA HIS A 86 10.21 41.14 3.62
C HIS A 86 9.88 42.61 3.93
N ALA A 87 8.61 42.92 4.18
CA ALA A 87 8.17 44.26 4.53
C ALA A 87 8.75 44.74 5.87
N ASP A 88 8.87 43.87 6.86
CA ASP A 88 9.46 44.19 8.16
C ASP A 88 10.97 44.47 8.05
N THR A 89 11.69 43.65 7.28
CA THR A 89 13.15 43.75 7.13
C THR A 89 13.60 44.87 6.19
N PHE A 90 12.95 45.03 5.04
CA PHE A 90 13.35 45.99 4.00
C PHE A 90 12.49 47.26 3.98
N ARG A 91 11.47 47.35 4.84
CA ARG A 91 10.48 48.46 4.88
C ARG A 91 9.83 48.75 3.52
N MET A 92 9.77 47.74 2.65
CA MET A 92 9.27 47.83 1.29
C MET A 92 8.57 46.52 0.93
N LEU A 93 7.45 46.59 0.20
CA LEU A 93 6.77 45.40 -0.30
C LEU A 93 7.50 44.81 -1.53
N PRO A 94 7.50 43.48 -1.70
CA PRO A 94 8.03 42.85 -2.89
C PRO A 94 7.18 43.28 -4.10
N GLY A 95 7.81 43.96 -5.07
CA GLY A 95 7.14 44.52 -6.25
C GLY A 95 7.09 46.06 -6.31
N ASN A 96 7.61 46.78 -5.31
CA ASN A 96 7.68 48.25 -5.35
C ASN A 96 8.85 48.80 -6.21
N GLY A 97 9.31 48.03 -7.20
CA GLY A 97 10.46 48.38 -8.04
C GLY A 97 10.41 47.69 -9.40
N GLY A 98 9.74 48.32 -10.35
CA GLY A 98 9.93 48.14 -11.79
C GLY A 98 9.35 46.87 -12.41
N PHE A 99 8.10 46.93 -12.88
CA PHE A 99 7.72 46.12 -14.04
C PHE A 99 8.47 46.72 -15.25
N THR A 100 9.63 46.17 -15.58
CA THR A 100 10.24 46.39 -16.90
C THR A 100 9.64 45.34 -17.84
N PRO A 101 8.87 45.72 -18.88
CA PRO A 101 8.36 44.78 -19.87
C PRO A 101 9.52 44.33 -20.78
N ASP A 102 10.47 43.57 -20.24
CA ASP A 102 11.50 42.87 -21.00
C ASP A 102 11.85 41.57 -20.30
N SER A 103 10.91 40.63 -20.38
CA SER A 103 11.25 39.23 -20.41
C SER A 103 10.30 38.62 -21.41
N THR A 104 10.72 38.59 -22.68
CA THR A 104 10.22 37.68 -23.69
C THR A 104 10.13 36.31 -23.04
N ILE A 105 8.91 35.91 -22.69
CA ILE A 105 8.56 34.52 -22.43
C ILE A 105 8.75 33.81 -23.78
N ASP A 106 9.99 33.39 -24.04
CA ASP A 106 10.26 32.44 -25.10
C ASP A 106 9.42 31.20 -24.82
N SER A 107 8.44 30.99 -25.67
CA SER A 107 7.47 29.90 -25.61
C SER A 107 8.07 28.60 -26.18
N THR A 108 9.39 28.42 -26.11
CA THR A 108 10.10 27.31 -26.77
C THR A 108 10.99 26.53 -25.81
N SER A 109 10.40 25.56 -25.11
CA SER A 109 11.09 24.28 -24.80
C SER A 109 10.06 23.25 -24.37
N GLY A 110 9.51 22.58 -25.38
CA GLY A 110 8.75 21.33 -25.32
C GLY A 110 8.91 20.64 -26.66
#